data_AF-A0A7L3PSK3-F1
#
_entry.id   AF-A0A7L3PSK3-F1
#
_cell.length_a   1.000
_cell.length_b   1.000
_cell.length_c   1.000
_cell.angle_alpha   90.00
_cell.angle_beta   90.00
_cell.angle_gamma   90.00
#
_symmetry.space_group_name_H-M   'P 1'
#
loop_
_entity.id
_entity.type
_entity.pdbx_description
1 polymer ?
#
loop_
_entity_poly.entity_id
_entity_poly.type
_entity_poly.pdbx_seq_one_letter_code
_entity_poly.pdbx_strand_id
1 'polypeptide(L)'
;TLAKFTDVNRFVTLSTQSLHRLPPHVQQKFVRLKGRDKLPELLLLLKERPSSGGAVLVFCKSASTVNWLGYILDDHKIKHLRLQGQMSAAARAGIFASFQKGDVSVLVCTDLASRGLDTSSVQLVVNYDFPETLQDYLHRAGRVGRVGSKAPGAVVSFVTHRWDVDLVRKIETAARKRMGLPGMDSAVNKPSPKGG
;
A
#
# COMPACT_ATOMS: atom_id res chain seq x y z
N THR A 1 30.09 -13.47 1.85
CA THR A 1 29.42 -13.50 0.54
C THR A 1 28.12 -14.27 0.68
N LEU A 2 27.05 -13.89 -0.04
CA LEU A 2 25.70 -14.50 0.05
C LEU A 2 25.69 -16.03 -0.06
N ALA A 3 26.68 -16.60 -0.77
CA ALA A 3 26.94 -18.04 -0.88
C ALA A 3 27.20 -18.77 0.44
N LYS A 4 27.47 -18.05 1.54
CA LYS A 4 27.59 -18.64 2.89
C LYS A 4 26.23 -19.01 3.51
N PHE A 5 25.13 -18.47 3.00
CA PHE A 5 23.79 -18.61 3.59
C PHE A 5 22.79 -19.35 2.71
N THR A 6 23.06 -19.48 1.41
CA THR A 6 22.23 -20.28 0.50
C THR A 6 22.99 -20.64 -0.77
N ASP A 7 22.61 -21.76 -1.39
CA ASP A 7 23.09 -22.12 -2.72
C ASP A 7 22.45 -21.21 -3.77
N VAL A 8 23.26 -20.35 -4.36
CA VAL A 8 22.85 -19.39 -5.38
C VAL A 8 22.44 -20.09 -6.68
N ASN A 9 22.92 -21.31 -6.92
CA ASN A 9 22.57 -22.10 -8.10
C ASN A 9 21.14 -22.65 -8.05
N ARG A 10 20.48 -22.57 -6.90
CA ARG A 10 19.09 -23.04 -6.70
C ARG A 10 18.05 -21.93 -6.91
N PHE A 11 18.46 -20.70 -7.20
CA PHE A 11 17.51 -19.62 -7.48
C PHE A 11 16.77 -19.87 -8.79
N VAL A 12 15.44 -19.98 -8.69
CA VAL A 12 14.56 -19.98 -9.87
C VAL A 12 14.26 -18.54 -10.22
N THR A 13 14.62 -18.12 -11.43
CA THR A 13 14.25 -16.79 -11.93
C THR A 13 12.79 -16.81 -12.36
N LEU A 14 11.93 -16.15 -11.59
CA LEU A 14 10.55 -15.89 -11.99
C LEU A 14 10.52 -14.60 -12.80
N SER A 15 10.07 -14.67 -14.05
CA SER A 15 9.89 -13.52 -14.92
C SER A 15 8.42 -13.39 -15.32
N THR A 16 7.94 -12.15 -15.42
CA THR A 16 6.59 -11.85 -15.89
C THR A 16 6.65 -10.62 -16.77
N GLN A 17 5.86 -10.61 -17.84
CA GLN A 17 5.70 -9.45 -18.71
C GLN A 17 4.97 -8.30 -18.01
N SER A 18 4.35 -8.57 -16.85
CA SER A 18 3.55 -7.61 -16.09
C SER A 18 4.26 -7.04 -14.86
N LEU A 19 5.60 -7.10 -14.84
CA LEU A 19 6.37 -6.56 -13.73
C LEU A 19 6.12 -5.05 -13.58
N HIS A 20 5.97 -4.61 -12.33
CA HIS A 20 5.72 -3.21 -11.96
C HIS A 20 4.50 -2.55 -12.64
N ARG A 21 3.52 -3.36 -13.07
CA ARG A 21 2.21 -2.88 -13.53
C ARG A 21 1.26 -2.74 -12.34
N LEU A 22 0.40 -1.73 -12.43
CA LEU A 22 -0.69 -1.56 -11.47
C LEU A 22 -1.73 -2.68 -11.66
N PRO A 23 -2.34 -3.19 -10.57
CA PRO A 23 -3.40 -4.18 -10.70
C PRO A 23 -4.59 -3.61 -11.49
N PRO A 24 -4.95 -4.17 -12.66
CA PRO A 24 -5.90 -3.54 -13.58
C PRO A 24 -7.33 -3.50 -13.05
N HIS A 25 -7.67 -4.36 -12.09
CA HIS A 25 -8.97 -4.47 -11.44
C HIS A 25 -9.08 -3.62 -10.16
N VAL A 26 -8.00 -2.95 -9.74
CA VAL A 26 -8.02 -2.06 -8.57
C VAL A 26 -8.42 -0.66 -9.03
N GLN A 27 -9.50 -0.15 -8.46
CA GLN A 27 -9.94 1.22 -8.71
C GLN A 27 -8.99 2.21 -8.04
N GLN A 28 -8.63 3.28 -8.74
CA GLN A 28 -7.69 4.29 -8.24
C GLN A 28 -8.34 5.66 -8.32
N LYS A 29 -8.45 6.35 -7.17
CA LYS A 29 -9.04 7.69 -7.04
C LYS A 29 -8.00 8.64 -6.46
N PHE A 30 -7.75 9.74 -7.15
CA PHE A 30 -6.92 10.85 -6.66
C PHE A 30 -7.83 12.00 -6.24
N VAL A 31 -7.83 12.32 -4.94
CA VAL A 31 -8.64 13.41 -4.39
C VAL A 31 -7.72 14.60 -4.13
N ARG A 32 -7.90 15.66 -4.91
CA ARG A 32 -7.15 16.91 -4.72
C ARG A 32 -7.82 17.75 -3.64
N LEU A 33 -7.10 18.02 -2.56
CA LEU A 33 -7.63 18.71 -1.38
C LEU A 33 -6.53 19.52 -0.68
N LYS A 34 -6.86 20.42 0.25
CA LYS A 34 -5.84 21.09 1.08
C LYS A 34 -5.48 20.21 2.27
N GLY A 35 -4.29 20.41 2.85
CA GLY A 35 -3.81 19.60 3.98
C GLY A 35 -4.80 19.51 5.16
N ARG A 36 -5.50 20.62 5.45
CA ARG A 36 -6.53 20.69 6.51
C ARG A 36 -7.79 19.85 6.21
N ASP A 37 -8.07 19.59 4.94
CA ASP A 37 -9.28 18.88 4.49
C ASP A 37 -9.06 17.35 4.46
N LYS A 38 -7.82 16.87 4.67
CA LYS A 38 -7.50 15.43 4.70
C LYS A 38 -8.25 14.68 5.79
N LEU A 39 -8.30 15.24 6.99
CA LEU A 39 -8.92 14.58 8.14
C LEU A 39 -10.44 14.45 7.94
N PRO A 40 -11.19 15.52 7.61
CA PRO A 40 -12.61 15.40 7.28
C PRO A 40 -12.90 14.37 6.19
N GLU A 41 -12.10 14.35 5.12
CA GLU A 41 -12.25 13.38 4.03
C GLU A 41 -11.99 11.93 4.50
N LEU A 42 -10.95 11.70 5.31
CA LEU A 42 -10.69 10.38 5.88
C LEU A 42 -11.84 9.90 6.77
N LEU A 43 -12.38 10.78 7.62
CA LEU A 43 -13.49 10.45 8.51
C LEU A 43 -14.76 10.09 7.71
N LEU A 44 -15.04 10.84 6.65
CA LEU A 44 -16.14 10.56 5.73
C LEU A 44 -15.97 9.16 5.11
N LEU A 45 -14.80 8.90 4.50
CA LEU A 45 -14.48 7.62 3.89
C LEU A 45 -14.57 6.44 4.85
N LEU A 46 -14.23 6.61 6.13
CA LEU A 46 -14.30 5.54 7.13
C LEU A 46 -15.71 5.31 7.67
N LYS A 47 -16.55 6.35 7.77
CA LYS A 47 -17.92 6.28 8.29
C LYS A 47 -18.93 5.80 7.26
N GLU A 48 -18.75 6.15 5.99
CA GLU A 48 -19.65 5.75 4.89
C GLU A 48 -19.45 4.29 4.45
N ARG A 49 -18.49 3.58 5.05
CA ARG A 49 -18.25 2.18 4.67
C ARG A 49 -19.41 1.31 5.13
N PRO A 50 -19.89 0.39 4.28
CA PRO A 50 -20.87 -0.59 4.69
C PRO A 50 -20.32 -1.44 5.85
N SER A 51 -21.19 -1.93 6.73
CA SER A 51 -20.79 -2.80 7.85
C SER A 51 -20.19 -4.13 7.38
N SER A 52 -20.49 -4.56 6.16
CA SER A 52 -19.85 -5.68 5.46
C SER A 52 -18.54 -5.30 4.75
N GLY A 53 -18.12 -4.04 4.83
CA GLY A 53 -16.92 -3.51 4.22
C GLY A 53 -15.67 -4.15 4.83
N GLY A 54 -14.80 -4.64 3.96
CA GLY A 54 -13.55 -5.31 4.33
C GLY A 54 -12.53 -4.35 4.95
N ALA A 55 -11.31 -4.83 5.14
CA ALA A 55 -10.30 -4.09 5.88
C ALA A 55 -9.77 -2.87 5.11
N VAL A 56 -9.34 -1.85 5.85
CA VAL A 56 -8.76 -0.58 5.36
C VAL A 56 -7.34 -0.43 5.86
N LEU A 57 -6.42 -0.14 4.96
CA LEU A 57 -5.09 0.37 5.31
C LEU A 57 -5.00 1.87 5.05
N VAL A 58 -4.59 2.63 6.07
CA VAL A 58 -4.34 4.07 5.97
C VAL A 58 -2.84 4.30 6.06
N PHE A 59 -2.22 4.74 4.96
CA PHE A 59 -0.80 5.02 4.89
C PHE A 59 -0.48 6.47 5.22
N CYS A 60 0.44 6.65 6.16
CA CYS A 60 0.98 7.94 6.58
C CYS A 60 2.49 8.00 6.35
N LYS A 61 3.01 9.20 6.14
CA LYS A 61 4.45 9.44 5.94
C LYS A 61 5.26 9.24 7.22
N SER A 62 4.70 9.57 8.39
CA SER A 62 5.43 9.56 9.66
C SER A 62 4.68 8.83 10.77
N ALA A 63 5.43 8.29 11.75
CA ALA A 63 4.87 7.71 12.96
C ALA A 63 4.08 8.74 13.79
N SER A 64 4.52 10.01 13.78
CA SER A 64 3.80 11.11 14.43
C SER A 64 2.40 11.29 13.84
N THR A 65 2.27 11.25 12.50
CA THR A 65 0.97 11.30 11.82
C THR A 65 0.10 10.09 12.18
N VAL A 66 0.69 8.88 12.24
CA VAL A 66 -0.04 7.66 12.65
C VAL A 66 -0.59 7.81 14.07
N ASN A 67 0.22 8.32 15.02
CA ASN A 67 -0.21 8.53 16.40
C ASN A 67 -1.30 9.60 16.50
N TRP A 68 -1.09 10.74 15.85
CA TRP A 68 -2.06 11.83 15.83
C TRP A 68 -3.40 11.38 15.25
N LEU A 69 -3.39 10.70 14.09
CA LEU A 69 -4.62 10.14 13.53
C LEU A 69 -5.28 9.16 14.48
N GLY A 70 -4.52 8.30 15.17
CA GLY A 70 -5.12 7.37 16.11
C GLY A 70 -5.88 8.06 17.24
N TYR A 71 -5.32 9.11 17.84
CA TYR A 71 -6.03 9.87 18.87
C TYR A 71 -7.32 10.52 18.34
N ILE A 72 -7.30 11.03 17.10
CA ILE A 72 -8.50 11.60 16.47
C ILE A 72 -9.55 10.51 16.18
N LEU A 73 -9.12 9.34 15.72
CA LEU A 73 -10.03 8.21 15.47
C LEU A 73 -10.65 7.69 16.79
N ASP A 74 -9.90 7.69 17.88
CA ASP A 74 -10.42 7.34 19.23
C ASP A 74 -11.49 8.33 19.69
N ASP A 75 -11.28 9.64 19.48
CA ASP A 75 -12.27 10.68 19.80
C ASP A 75 -13.57 10.48 19.01
N HIS A 76 -13.45 10.12 17.73
CA HIS A 76 -14.57 9.78 16.86
C HIS A 76 -15.12 8.35 17.03
N LYS A 77 -14.65 7.59 18.03
CA LYS A 77 -15.10 6.21 18.33
C LYS A 77 -14.91 5.23 17.17
N ILE A 78 -13.91 5.45 16.33
CA ILE A 78 -13.55 4.56 15.23
C ILE A 78 -12.48 3.58 15.72
N LYS A 79 -12.88 2.30 15.85
CA LYS A 79 -11.96 1.21 16.22
C LYS A 79 -10.87 1.06 15.15
N HIS A 80 -9.62 1.17 15.57
CA HIS A 80 -8.48 1.11 14.67
C HIS A 80 -7.24 0.50 15.35
N LEU A 81 -6.25 0.13 14.54
CA LEU A 81 -4.93 -0.29 14.98
C LEU A 81 -3.88 0.70 14.46
N ARG A 82 -2.80 0.88 15.21
CA ARG A 82 -1.65 1.71 14.82
C ARG A 82 -0.41 0.84 14.66
N LEU A 83 0.32 1.02 13.57
CA LEU A 83 1.52 0.24 13.29
C LEU A 83 2.65 1.10 12.75
N GLN A 84 3.78 1.09 13.47
CA GLN A 84 4.90 1.98 13.23
C GLN A 84 6.22 1.19 13.24
N GLY A 85 7.23 1.68 12.52
CA GLY A 85 8.47 0.94 12.27
C GLY A 85 9.30 0.66 13.52
N GLN A 86 9.25 1.55 14.51
CA GLN A 86 9.99 1.45 15.77
C GLN A 86 9.36 0.54 16.83
N MET A 87 8.22 -0.08 16.52
CA MET A 87 7.58 -1.05 17.42
C MET A 87 8.36 -2.37 17.45
N SER A 88 8.35 -3.04 18.60
CA SER A 88 8.97 -4.37 18.73
C SER A 88 8.32 -5.38 17.78
N ALA A 89 9.08 -6.39 17.35
CA ALA A 89 8.58 -7.43 16.46
C ALA A 89 7.35 -8.16 17.04
N ALA A 90 7.36 -8.43 18.35
CA ALA A 90 6.23 -9.05 19.06
C ALA A 90 4.96 -8.18 19.03
N ALA A 91 5.10 -6.88 19.29
CA ALA A 91 3.96 -5.94 19.23
C ALA A 91 3.37 -5.86 17.82
N ARG A 92 4.24 -5.78 16.80
CA ARG A 92 3.82 -5.81 15.38
C ARG A 92 3.07 -7.08 15.03
N ALA A 93 3.57 -8.24 15.47
CA ALA A 93 2.93 -9.53 15.23
C ALA A 93 1.53 -9.61 15.84
N GLY A 94 1.35 -9.13 17.08
CA GLY A 94 0.03 -9.07 17.72
C GLY A 94 -0.97 -8.18 16.97
N ILE A 95 -0.53 -6.99 16.55
CA ILE A 95 -1.35 -6.07 15.74
C ILE A 95 -1.74 -6.69 14.40
N PHE A 96 -0.79 -7.34 13.73
CA PHE A 96 -1.05 -8.04 12.47
C PHE A 96 -2.05 -9.17 12.63
N ALA A 97 -1.89 -9.99 13.67
CA ALA A 97 -2.82 -11.07 13.94
C ALA A 97 -4.25 -10.55 14.18
N SER A 98 -4.40 -9.47 14.95
CA SER A 98 -5.72 -8.87 15.21
C SER A 98 -6.35 -8.28 13.94
N PHE A 99 -5.56 -7.62 13.10
CA PHE A 99 -6.02 -7.09 11.82
C PHE A 99 -6.43 -8.21 10.85
N GLN A 100 -5.64 -9.28 10.75
CA GLN A 100 -5.90 -10.42 9.87
C GLN A 100 -7.13 -11.23 10.30
N LYS A 101 -7.36 -11.38 11.62
CA LYS A 101 -8.57 -12.00 12.17
C LYS A 101 -9.84 -11.19 11.90
N GLY A 102 -9.68 -9.90 11.59
CA GLY A 102 -10.80 -8.98 11.36
C GLY A 102 -11.39 -8.40 12.64
N ASP A 103 -10.73 -8.56 13.79
CA ASP A 103 -11.17 -7.97 15.07
C ASP A 103 -11.26 -6.44 14.97
N VAL A 104 -10.40 -5.85 14.14
CA VAL A 104 -10.35 -4.43 13.80
C VAL A 104 -10.14 -4.28 12.30
N SER A 105 -11.02 -3.53 11.64
CA SER A 105 -11.00 -3.39 10.18
C SER A 105 -10.23 -2.17 9.67
N VAL A 106 -9.65 -1.34 10.54
CA VAL A 106 -8.86 -0.16 10.16
C VAL A 106 -7.46 -0.26 10.73
N LEU A 107 -6.45 -0.17 9.88
CA LEU A 107 -5.03 -0.14 10.27
C LEU A 107 -4.36 1.13 9.73
N VAL A 108 -3.84 1.96 10.63
CA VAL A 108 -3.08 3.17 10.31
C VAL A 108 -1.60 2.87 10.44
N CYS A 109 -0.81 3.08 9.38
CA CYS A 109 0.59 2.66 9.34
C CYS A 109 1.50 3.52 8.47
N THR A 110 2.81 3.37 8.71
CA THR A 110 3.87 3.83 7.79
C THR A 110 4.27 2.72 6.81
N ASP A 111 4.90 3.07 5.67
CA ASP A 111 5.39 2.11 4.67
C ASP A 111 6.31 1.04 5.24
N LEU A 112 7.30 1.44 6.03
CA LEU A 112 8.27 0.51 6.60
C LEU A 112 7.58 -0.53 7.48
N ALA A 113 6.60 -0.08 8.26
CA ALA A 113 5.93 -0.93 9.23
C ALA A 113 5.02 -1.97 8.58
N SER A 114 4.41 -1.66 7.42
CA SER A 114 3.46 -2.55 6.75
C SER A 114 4.12 -3.61 5.85
N ARG A 115 5.44 -3.56 5.63
CA ARG A 115 6.17 -4.58 4.84
C ARG A 115 5.97 -5.98 5.42
N GLY A 116 5.70 -6.94 4.54
CA GLY A 116 5.43 -8.33 4.93
C GLY A 116 4.03 -8.60 5.51
N LEU A 117 3.17 -7.58 5.62
CA LEU A 117 1.78 -7.79 6.05
C LEU A 117 0.97 -8.57 4.99
N ASP A 118 0.35 -9.69 5.38
CA ASP A 118 -0.70 -10.28 4.57
C ASP A 118 -1.94 -9.39 4.61
N THR A 119 -2.39 -9.00 3.43
CA THR A 119 -3.42 -7.98 3.17
C THR A 119 -4.55 -8.53 2.30
N SER A 120 -4.72 -9.85 2.28
CA SER A 120 -5.72 -10.53 1.43
C SER A 120 -7.17 -10.09 1.69
N SER A 121 -7.48 -9.62 2.91
CA SER A 121 -8.80 -9.11 3.31
C SER A 121 -9.01 -7.61 3.07
N VAL A 122 -7.98 -6.90 2.60
CA VAL A 122 -8.00 -5.45 2.46
C VAL A 122 -8.73 -5.08 1.18
N GLN A 123 -9.76 -4.25 1.33
CA GLN A 123 -10.58 -3.76 0.22
C GLN A 123 -10.26 -2.30 -0.12
N LEU A 124 -9.71 -1.54 0.84
CA LEU A 124 -9.41 -0.13 0.64
C LEU A 124 -8.02 0.21 1.17
N VAL A 125 -7.22 0.85 0.33
CA VAL A 125 -6.01 1.56 0.72
C VAL A 125 -6.29 3.05 0.63
N VAL A 126 -6.00 3.77 1.71
CA VAL A 126 -6.04 5.23 1.76
C VAL A 126 -4.61 5.75 1.91
N ASN A 127 -4.11 6.42 0.88
CA ASN A 127 -2.88 7.21 0.99
C ASN A 127 -3.24 8.55 1.63
N TYR A 128 -3.26 8.59 2.97
CA TYR A 128 -3.51 9.83 3.71
C TYR A 128 -2.42 10.86 3.42
N ASP A 129 -1.17 10.42 3.46
CA ASP A 129 -0.05 11.14 2.87
C ASP A 129 0.29 10.52 1.52
N PHE A 130 0.29 11.33 0.47
CA PHE A 130 0.65 10.89 -0.87
C PHE A 130 2.07 10.27 -0.88
N PRO A 131 2.28 9.14 -1.58
CA PRO A 131 3.61 8.52 -1.65
C PRO A 131 4.62 9.44 -2.36
N GLU A 132 5.88 9.36 -1.94
CA GLU A 132 6.97 10.19 -2.48
C GLU A 132 7.49 9.67 -3.82
N THR A 133 7.32 8.36 -4.08
CA THR A 133 7.82 7.70 -5.28
C THR A 133 6.75 6.84 -5.94
N LEU A 134 6.95 6.52 -7.22
CA LEU A 134 6.08 5.57 -7.93
C LEU A 134 6.16 4.18 -7.27
N GLN A 135 7.32 3.83 -6.71
CA GLN A 135 7.57 2.52 -6.12
C GLN A 135 6.77 2.37 -4.83
N ASP A 136 6.75 3.40 -3.99
CA ASP A 136 5.92 3.42 -2.79
C ASP A 136 4.45 3.34 -3.16
N TYR A 137 3.99 4.10 -4.16
CA TYR A 137 2.62 3.98 -4.65
C TYR A 137 2.27 2.54 -5.07
N LEU A 138 3.13 1.90 -5.86
CA LEU A 138 2.92 0.53 -6.32
C LEU A 138 2.88 -0.47 -5.14
N HIS A 139 3.80 -0.35 -4.19
CA HIS A 139 3.83 -1.20 -3.00
C HIS A 139 2.59 -1.05 -2.13
N ARG A 140 2.06 0.16 -2.00
CA ARG A 140 0.82 0.44 -1.27
C ARG A 140 -0.40 -0.08 -2.03
N ALA A 141 -0.49 0.18 -3.33
CA ALA A 141 -1.58 -0.31 -4.18
C ALA A 141 -1.60 -1.85 -4.24
N GLY A 142 -0.44 -2.51 -4.18
CA GLY A 142 -0.32 -3.97 -4.10
C GLY A 142 -0.87 -4.60 -2.81
N ARG A 143 -1.37 -3.80 -1.86
CA ARG A 143 -2.05 -4.29 -0.64
C ARG A 143 -3.54 -4.55 -0.85
N VAL A 144 -4.11 -4.18 -1.99
CA VAL A 144 -5.51 -4.44 -2.32
C VAL A 144 -5.63 -5.25 -3.59
N GLY A 145 -6.79 -5.88 -3.79
CA GLY A 145 -7.09 -6.61 -5.01
C GLY A 145 -6.14 -7.77 -5.25
N ARG A 146 -5.85 -8.59 -4.22
CA ARG A 146 -5.13 -9.84 -4.45
C ARG A 146 -6.05 -10.81 -5.20
N VAL A 147 -5.46 -11.65 -6.07
CA VAL A 147 -6.21 -12.72 -6.73
C VAL A 147 -6.80 -13.63 -5.65
N GLY A 148 -8.13 -13.81 -5.67
CA GLY A 148 -8.88 -14.54 -4.64
C GLY A 148 -9.57 -13.67 -3.58
N SER A 149 -9.36 -12.34 -3.58
CA SER A 149 -10.16 -11.43 -2.75
C SER A 149 -11.64 -11.45 -3.19
N LYS A 150 -12.56 -11.57 -2.22
CA LYS A 150 -14.01 -11.67 -2.47
C LYS A 150 -14.66 -10.38 -3.00
N ALA A 151 -13.93 -9.26 -3.01
CA ALA A 151 -14.44 -7.95 -3.41
C ALA A 151 -13.38 -7.17 -4.19
N PRO A 152 -13.80 -6.27 -5.11
CA PRO A 152 -12.89 -5.37 -5.80
C PRO A 152 -12.17 -4.46 -4.81
N GLY A 153 -10.88 -4.25 -5.04
CA GLY A 153 -10.04 -3.37 -4.24
C GLY A 153 -10.04 -1.93 -4.77
N ALA A 154 -9.88 -0.96 -3.88
CA ALA A 154 -9.73 0.44 -4.24
C ALA A 154 -8.53 1.09 -3.54
N VAL A 155 -7.94 2.07 -4.20
CA VAL A 155 -6.91 2.97 -3.67
C VAL A 155 -7.44 4.39 -3.77
N VAL A 156 -7.55 5.07 -2.64
CA VAL A 156 -7.87 6.50 -2.57
C VAL A 156 -6.64 7.25 -2.10
N SER A 157 -6.23 8.27 -2.85
CA SER A 157 -5.01 9.03 -2.54
C SER A 157 -5.29 10.50 -2.40
N PHE A 158 -4.88 11.07 -1.26
CA PHE A 158 -5.02 12.50 -1.01
C PHE A 158 -3.83 13.25 -1.59
N VAL A 159 -4.11 14.10 -2.59
CA VAL A 159 -3.11 14.89 -3.30
C VAL A 159 -3.20 16.32 -2.80
N THR A 160 -2.20 16.74 -2.03
CA THR A 160 -2.21 18.03 -1.32
C THR A 160 -1.31 19.08 -1.94
N HIS A 161 -0.24 18.66 -2.61
CA HIS A 161 0.75 19.59 -3.13
C HIS A 161 0.80 19.60 -4.65
N ARG A 162 1.27 20.72 -5.22
CA ARG A 162 1.40 20.86 -6.67
C ARG A 162 2.49 19.96 -7.25
N TRP A 163 3.55 19.67 -6.49
CA TRP A 163 4.64 18.81 -6.94
C TRP A 163 4.22 17.34 -7.09
N ASP A 164 3.16 16.90 -6.39
CA ASP A 164 2.63 15.55 -6.51
C ASP A 164 1.97 15.28 -7.87
N VAL A 165 1.58 16.35 -8.60
CA VAL A 165 0.82 16.26 -9.87
C VAL A 165 1.59 15.50 -10.95
N ASP A 166 2.92 15.63 -11.01
CA ASP A 166 3.73 14.89 -11.98
C ASP A 166 3.69 13.38 -11.70
N LEU A 167 3.80 13.00 -10.43
CA LEU A 167 3.71 11.60 -10.01
C LEU A 167 2.32 11.02 -10.29
N VAL A 168 1.25 11.78 -10.01
CA VAL A 168 -0.14 11.40 -10.34
C VAL A 168 -0.28 11.15 -11.85
N ARG A 169 0.19 12.07 -12.70
CA ARG A 169 0.11 11.91 -14.17
C ARG A 169 0.83 10.66 -14.66
N LYS A 170 2.00 10.35 -14.11
CA LYS A 170 2.76 9.14 -14.43
C LYS A 170 1.96 7.88 -14.06
N ILE A 171 1.35 7.85 -12.88
CA ILE A 171 0.51 6.74 -12.41
C ILE A 171 -0.73 6.57 -13.30
N GLU A 172 -1.47 7.64 -13.55
CA GLU A 172 -2.68 7.61 -14.39
C GLU A 172 -2.37 7.18 -15.82
N THR A 173 -1.26 7.66 -16.39
CA THR A 173 -0.80 7.27 -17.73
C THR A 173 -0.46 5.78 -17.77
N ALA A 174 0.28 5.28 -16.78
CA ALA A 174 0.64 3.87 -16.69
C ALA A 174 -0.59 2.97 -16.55
N ALA A 175 -1.54 3.36 -15.68
CA ALA A 175 -2.80 2.65 -15.49
C ALA A 175 -3.63 2.58 -16.79
N ARG A 176 -3.79 3.72 -17.49
CA ARG A 176 -4.54 3.81 -18.75
C ARG A 176 -3.92 2.98 -19.86
N LYS A 177 -2.59 3.03 -20.01
CA LYS A 177 -1.85 2.33 -21.06
C LYS A 177 -1.53 0.87 -20.69
N ARG A 178 -1.91 0.41 -19.50
CA ARG A 178 -1.58 -0.94 -18.97
C ARG A 178 -0.09 -1.29 -19.07
N MET A 179 0.76 -0.28 -18.84
CA MET A 179 2.22 -0.40 -18.92
C MET A 179 2.85 -0.43 -17.53
N GLY A 180 4.13 -0.79 -17.47
CA GLY A 180 4.93 -0.65 -16.25
C GLY A 180 5.07 0.83 -15.86
N LEU A 181 5.26 1.08 -14.56
CA LEU A 181 5.52 2.43 -14.09
C LEU A 181 6.86 2.95 -14.65
N PRO A 182 6.92 4.19 -15.17
CA PRO A 182 8.13 4.73 -15.78
C PRO A 182 9.33 4.68 -14.84
N GLY A 183 10.50 4.27 -15.36
CA GLY A 183 11.73 4.20 -14.57
C GLY A 183 11.82 2.99 -13.62
N MET A 184 10.83 2.08 -13.67
CA MET A 184 10.90 0.79 -12.97
C MET A 184 11.22 -0.39 -13.89
N ASP A 185 11.67 -0.14 -15.11
CA ASP A 185 12.12 -1.20 -15.99
C ASP A 185 13.44 -1.75 -15.43
N SER A 186 13.34 -2.82 -14.64
CA SER A 186 14.50 -3.65 -14.36
C SER A 186 14.80 -4.37 -15.67
N ALA A 187 15.86 -3.95 -16.36
CA ALA A 187 16.47 -4.79 -17.39
C ALA A 187 16.83 -6.12 -16.72
N VAL A 188 15.98 -7.13 -16.87
CA VAL A 188 16.34 -8.50 -16.57
C VAL A 188 17.36 -8.84 -17.65
N ASN A 189 18.64 -8.61 -17.37
CA ASN A 189 19.71 -9.10 -18.22
C ASN A 189 19.48 -10.60 -18.36
N LYS A 190 19.10 -11.04 -19.57
CA LYS A 190 19.12 -12.47 -19.89
C LYS A 190 20.52 -12.97 -19.54
N PRO A 191 20.66 -14.07 -18.77
CA PRO A 191 21.97 -14.68 -18.60
C PRO A 191 22.53 -14.97 -19.99
N SER A 192 23.80 -14.60 -20.22
CA SER A 192 24.49 -14.85 -21.48
C SER A 192 24.31 -16.32 -21.87
N PRO A 193 24.07 -16.63 -23.16
CA PRO A 193 24.01 -18.02 -23.60
C PRO A 193 25.31 -18.70 -23.17
N LYS A 194 25.20 -19.84 -22.48
CA LYS A 194 26.37 -20.66 -22.16
C LYS A 194 27.02 -21.02 -23.49
N GLY A 195 28.24 -20.52 -23.72
CA GLY A 195 29.08 -20.96 -24.84
C GLY A 195 29.20 -22.48 -24.78
N GLY A 196 29.00 -23.12 -25.93
CA GLY A 196 29.15 -24.57 -26.11
C GLY A 196 30.58 -25.03 -25.98
#